data_AF-A0A2G2UV81-F1
#
_entry.id   AF-A0A2G2UV81-F1
#
_cell.length_a   1.000
_cell.length_b   1.000
_cell.length_c   1.000
_cell.angle_alpha   90.00
_cell.angle_beta   90.00
_cell.angle_gamma   90.00
#
_symmetry.space_group_name_H-M   'P 1'
#
loop_
_entity.id
_entity.type
_entity.pdbx_description
1 polymer ?
#
loop_
_entity_poly.entity_id
_entity_poly.type
_entity_poly.pdbx_seq_one_letter_code
_entity_poly.pdbx_strand_id
1 'polypeptide(L)'
;MSVFAATLCQIIRIERPHSKTISPDEPFAVSSFPWLKLTRNDCPPPFGDLELKGPAVDFMKEQVLNYFAKSRGMITNSFYELEPRFADYWNQQLSNQILGPKSWCVGPLCLAKQPITAAIEHETWMQWLNNKLTEKQPVLYVAFGREQ
;
A
#
# COMPACT_ATOMS: atom_id res chain seq x y z
N MET A 1 -3.76 3.37 2.96
CA MET A 1 -3.71 2.17 2.10
C MET A 1 -3.67 2.63 0.65
N SER A 2 -2.69 2.20 -0.13
CA SER A 2 -2.58 2.54 -1.55
C SER A 2 -3.38 1.56 -2.41
N VAL A 3 -3.67 1.93 -3.66
CA VAL A 3 -4.43 1.07 -4.57
C VAL A 3 -3.58 -0.11 -5.03
N PHE A 4 -2.26 0.08 -5.17
CA PHE A 4 -1.30 -0.99 -5.41
C PHE A 4 -1.40 -2.11 -4.37
N ALA A 5 -1.26 -1.77 -3.08
CA ALA A 5 -1.27 -2.75 -2.00
C ALA A 5 -2.61 -3.50 -1.94
N ALA A 6 -3.73 -2.78 -2.05
CA ALA A 6 -5.06 -3.39 -2.06
C ALA A 6 -5.21 -4.39 -3.23
N THR A 7 -4.76 -4.00 -4.43
CA THR A 7 -4.81 -4.84 -5.63
C THR A 7 -4.00 -6.12 -5.46
N LEU A 8 -2.75 -6.02 -5.01
CA LEU A 8 -1.90 -7.18 -4.80
C LEU A 8 -2.44 -8.10 -3.70
N CYS A 9 -2.91 -7.55 -2.58
CA CYS A 9 -3.54 -8.34 -1.53
C CYS A 9 -4.74 -9.15 -2.06
N GLN A 10 -5.56 -8.58 -2.93
CA GLN A 10 -6.67 -9.32 -3.55
C GLN A 10 -6.19 -10.41 -4.50
N ILE A 11 -5.23 -10.11 -5.38
CA ILE A 11 -4.69 -11.12 -6.31
C ILE A 11 -4.04 -12.28 -5.54
N ILE A 12 -3.20 -11.98 -4.56
CA ILE A 12 -2.51 -13.00 -3.74
C ILE A 12 -3.53 -13.86 -2.98
N ARG A 13 -4.59 -13.24 -2.44
CA ARG A 13 -5.66 -13.95 -1.74
C ARG A 13 -6.41 -14.92 -2.66
N ILE A 14 -6.68 -14.51 -3.91
CA ILE A 14 -7.50 -15.27 -4.86
C ILE A 14 -6.67 -16.34 -5.57
N GLU A 15 -5.55 -15.93 -6.17
CA GLU A 15 -4.76 -16.78 -7.06
C GLU A 15 -3.72 -17.62 -6.32
N ARG A 16 -3.30 -17.18 -5.12
CA ARG A 16 -2.26 -17.82 -4.30
C ARG A 16 -1.02 -18.23 -5.12
N PRO A 17 -0.41 -17.32 -5.90
CA PRO A 17 0.72 -17.65 -6.78
C PRO A 17 1.94 -18.17 -6.00
N HIS A 18 2.07 -17.77 -4.73
CA HIS A 18 3.12 -18.20 -3.81
C HIS A 18 2.96 -19.64 -3.30
N SER A 19 1.80 -20.26 -3.47
CA SER A 19 1.49 -21.59 -2.89
C SER A 19 2.39 -22.73 -3.37
N LYS A 20 3.05 -22.56 -4.52
CA LYS A 20 3.97 -23.54 -5.12
C LYS A 20 5.44 -23.27 -4.81
N THR A 21 5.74 -22.17 -4.12
CA THR A 21 7.12 -21.83 -3.75
C THR A 21 7.62 -22.79 -2.66
N ILE A 22 8.85 -23.24 -2.82
CA ILE A 22 9.55 -24.13 -1.91
C ILE A 22 10.16 -23.28 -0.77
N SER A 23 10.83 -22.17 -1.11
CA SER A 23 11.48 -21.27 -0.15
C SER A 23 10.68 -19.98 0.08
N PRO A 24 10.74 -19.35 1.28
CA PRO A 24 10.14 -18.05 1.51
C PRO A 24 10.67 -16.94 0.59
N ASP A 25 11.95 -17.02 0.21
CA ASP A 25 12.64 -16.06 -0.66
C ASP A 25 12.54 -16.40 -2.16
N GLU A 26 11.83 -17.49 -2.50
CA GLU A 26 11.64 -17.87 -3.90
C GLU A 26 10.69 -16.89 -4.60
N PRO A 27 11.13 -16.21 -5.68
CA PRO A 27 10.28 -15.26 -6.36
C PRO A 27 9.17 -15.93 -7.16
N PHE A 28 7.95 -15.42 -7.04
CA PHE A 28 6.81 -15.75 -7.90
C PHE A 28 6.32 -14.51 -8.64
N ALA A 29 5.77 -14.71 -9.83
CA ALA A 29 5.18 -13.64 -10.64
C ALA A 29 3.69 -13.46 -10.32
N VAL A 30 3.21 -12.23 -10.42
CA VAL A 30 1.77 -11.91 -10.36
C VAL A 30 1.18 -12.00 -11.76
N SER A 31 0.15 -12.83 -11.97
CA SER A 31 -0.39 -13.15 -13.30
C SER A 31 -0.70 -11.91 -14.15
N SER A 32 -1.40 -10.95 -13.54
CA SER A 32 -1.86 -9.71 -14.17
C SER A 32 -0.76 -8.65 -14.29
N PHE A 33 0.34 -8.84 -13.56
CA PHE A 33 1.49 -7.93 -13.50
C PHE A 33 2.80 -8.73 -13.54
N PRO A 34 3.12 -9.41 -14.66
CA PRO A 34 4.19 -10.41 -14.70
C PRO A 34 5.60 -9.83 -14.51
N TRP A 35 5.76 -8.52 -14.65
CA TRP A 35 7.01 -7.82 -14.34
C TRP A 35 7.24 -7.67 -12.83
N LEU A 36 6.20 -7.82 -12.01
CA LEU A 36 6.30 -7.78 -10.57
C LEU A 36 6.62 -9.18 -10.06
N LYS A 37 7.78 -9.31 -9.40
CA LYS A 37 8.21 -10.51 -8.70
C LYS A 37 8.15 -10.24 -7.20
N LEU A 38 7.46 -11.10 -6.49
CA LEU A 38 7.32 -11.04 -5.03
C LEU A 38 7.80 -12.37 -4.44
N THR A 39 8.17 -12.33 -3.18
CA THR A 39 8.48 -13.50 -2.36
C THR A 39 7.42 -13.66 -1.28
N ARG A 40 7.42 -14.77 -0.54
CA ARG A 40 6.50 -14.92 0.60
C ARG A 40 6.83 -13.91 1.70
N ASN A 41 8.10 -13.55 1.86
CA ASN A 41 8.56 -12.57 2.85
C ASN A 41 8.08 -11.14 2.55
N ASP A 42 7.78 -10.81 1.30
CA ASP A 42 7.19 -9.52 0.93
C ASP A 42 5.70 -9.41 1.31
N CYS A 43 5.08 -10.53 1.71
CA CYS A 43 3.64 -10.64 1.97
C CYS A 43 3.39 -10.90 3.46
N PRO A 44 2.89 -9.91 4.22
CA PRO A 44 2.63 -10.12 5.65
C PRO A 44 1.55 -11.18 5.87
N PRO A 45 1.53 -11.87 7.02
CA PRO A 45 0.46 -12.79 7.35
C PRO A 45 -0.92 -12.12 7.27
N PRO A 46 -1.93 -12.81 6.75
CA PRO A 46 -1.88 -14.20 6.30
C PRO A 46 -1.59 -14.37 4.80
N PHE A 47 -1.19 -13.30 4.09
CA PHE A 47 -1.02 -13.33 2.64
C PHE A 47 0.19 -14.14 2.19
N GLY A 48 1.28 -14.15 2.96
CA GLY A 48 2.46 -14.98 2.71
C GLY A 48 2.33 -16.44 3.13
N ASP A 49 1.29 -16.79 3.90
CA ASP A 49 1.17 -18.12 4.50
C ASP A 49 0.70 -19.17 3.49
N LEU A 50 1.32 -20.35 3.53
CA LEU A 50 0.94 -21.51 2.73
C LEU A 50 -0.41 -22.09 3.19
N GLU A 51 -0.66 -22.07 4.50
CA GLU A 51 -1.93 -22.47 5.10
C GLU A 51 -2.69 -21.24 5.63
N LEU A 52 -3.89 -21.01 5.10
CA LEU A 52 -4.79 -19.97 5.61
C LEU A 52 -5.56 -20.47 6.84
N LYS A 53 -4.93 -20.44 8.01
CA LYS A 53 -5.56 -20.79 9.29
C LYS A 53 -5.26 -19.74 10.36
N GLY A 54 -6.11 -19.73 11.38
CA GLY A 54 -5.92 -18.94 12.60
C GLY A 54 -6.64 -17.59 12.60
N PRO A 55 -6.57 -16.88 13.74
CA PRO A 55 -7.41 -15.72 14.01
C PRO A 55 -7.28 -14.59 12.98
N ALA A 56 -6.08 -14.37 12.43
CA ALA A 56 -5.84 -13.35 11.41
C ALA A 56 -6.57 -13.65 10.10
N VAL A 57 -6.67 -14.92 9.72
CA VAL A 57 -7.41 -15.37 8.53
C VAL A 57 -8.91 -15.23 8.76
N ASP A 58 -9.39 -15.64 9.93
CA ASP A 58 -10.81 -15.54 10.27
C ASP A 58 -11.26 -14.07 10.30
N PHE A 59 -10.46 -13.21 10.94
CA PHE A 59 -10.67 -11.77 10.91
C PHE A 59 -10.65 -11.22 9.49
N MET A 60 -9.68 -11.58 8.65
CA MET A 60 -9.62 -11.12 7.26
C MET A 60 -10.87 -11.55 6.47
N LYS A 61 -11.30 -12.81 6.62
CA LYS A 61 -12.52 -13.32 5.97
C LYS A 61 -13.75 -12.53 6.41
N GLU A 62 -13.91 -12.28 7.70
CA GLU A 62 -15.02 -11.48 8.22
C GLU A 62 -14.98 -10.05 7.68
N GLN A 63 -13.84 -9.37 7.75
CA GLN A 63 -13.66 -8.01 7.22
C GLN A 63 -14.03 -7.93 5.75
N VAL A 64 -13.55 -8.89 4.95
CA VAL A 64 -13.81 -8.90 3.49
C VAL A 64 -15.26 -9.23 3.17
N LEU A 65 -15.79 -10.34 3.69
CA LEU A 65 -17.11 -10.86 3.34
C LEU A 65 -18.26 -10.01 3.90
N ASN A 66 -18.11 -9.51 5.12
CA ASN A 66 -19.21 -8.83 5.81
C ASN A 66 -19.19 -7.31 5.63
N TYR A 67 -18.03 -6.70 5.37
CA TYR A 67 -17.90 -5.24 5.37
C TYR A 67 -17.37 -4.71 4.04
N PHE A 68 -16.19 -5.16 3.60
CA PHE A 68 -15.53 -4.61 2.41
C PHE A 68 -16.35 -4.85 1.14
N ALA A 69 -16.77 -6.09 0.87
CA ALA A 69 -17.54 -6.43 -0.33
C ALA A 69 -18.92 -5.75 -0.39
N LYS A 70 -19.48 -5.37 0.77
CA LYS A 70 -20.78 -4.68 0.88
C LYS A 70 -20.66 -3.16 0.89
N SER A 71 -19.43 -2.63 0.93
CA SER A 71 -19.19 -1.19 0.94
C SER A 71 -19.50 -0.56 -0.42
N ARG A 72 -19.88 0.73 -0.44
CA ARG A 72 -20.16 1.45 -1.68
C ARG A 72 -18.90 1.77 -2.49
N GLY A 73 -17.78 1.96 -1.80
CA GLY A 73 -16.52 2.40 -2.37
C GLY A 73 -15.38 2.21 -1.37
N MET A 74 -14.16 2.10 -1.88
CA MET A 74 -12.94 2.19 -1.08
C MET A 74 -12.31 3.57 -1.31
N ILE A 75 -12.12 4.34 -0.24
CA ILE A 75 -11.39 5.62 -0.30
C ILE A 75 -9.91 5.33 -0.07
N THR A 76 -9.05 5.78 -0.98
CA THR A 76 -7.61 5.61 -0.85
C THR A 76 -6.90 6.97 -0.78
N ASN A 77 -5.98 7.08 0.18
CA ASN A 77 -5.07 8.22 0.29
C ASN A 77 -3.91 8.03 -0.70
N SER A 78 -4.24 8.06 -1.98
CA SER A 78 -3.35 7.98 -3.13
C SER A 78 -3.93 8.88 -4.23
N PHE A 79 -3.20 9.08 -5.33
CA PHE A 79 -3.69 9.79 -6.53
C PHE A 79 -3.45 8.89 -7.76
N TYR A 80 -4.27 9.06 -8.79
CA TYR A 80 -4.33 8.11 -9.92
C TYR A 80 -2.99 7.99 -10.65
N GLU A 81 -2.33 9.12 -10.88
CA GLU A 81 -1.08 9.22 -11.63
C GLU A 81 0.08 8.46 -10.96
N LEU A 82 -0.01 8.18 -9.65
CA LEU A 82 0.98 7.41 -8.92
C LEU A 82 0.91 5.91 -9.24
N GLU A 83 -0.31 5.36 -9.41
CA GLU A 83 -0.56 3.92 -9.49
C GLU A 83 -1.58 3.55 -10.61
N PRO A 84 -1.47 4.10 -11.84
CA PRO A 84 -2.57 4.05 -12.81
C PRO A 84 -2.93 2.62 -13.23
N ARG A 85 -1.92 1.77 -13.50
CA ARG A 85 -2.14 0.37 -13.90
C ARG A 85 -2.90 -0.44 -12.85
N PHE A 86 -2.66 -0.16 -11.56
CA PHE A 86 -3.33 -0.85 -10.46
C PHE A 86 -4.73 -0.31 -10.23
N ALA A 87 -4.91 1.02 -10.35
CA ALA A 87 -6.21 1.66 -10.26
C ALA A 87 -7.17 1.20 -11.37
N ASP A 88 -6.67 1.12 -12.61
CA ASP A 88 -7.44 0.62 -13.75
C ASP A 88 -7.79 -0.85 -13.56
N TYR A 89 -6.81 -1.69 -13.24
CA TYR A 89 -7.05 -3.11 -13.01
C TYR A 89 -8.07 -3.35 -11.89
N TRP A 90 -7.94 -2.62 -10.77
CA TRP A 90 -8.90 -2.70 -9.68
C TRP A 90 -10.32 -2.36 -10.13
N ASN A 91 -10.50 -1.20 -10.76
CA ASN A 91 -11.81 -0.69 -11.13
C ASN A 91 -12.44 -1.40 -12.34
N GLN A 92 -11.64 -2.05 -13.19
CA GLN A 92 -12.11 -2.73 -14.40
C GLN A 92 -12.29 -4.23 -14.19
N GLN A 93 -11.34 -4.89 -13.51
CA GLN A 93 -11.30 -6.34 -13.39
C GLN A 93 -11.80 -6.83 -12.03
N LEU A 94 -11.35 -6.22 -10.94
CA LEU A 94 -11.69 -6.70 -9.60
C LEU A 94 -13.07 -6.20 -9.12
N SER A 95 -13.37 -4.92 -9.29
CA SER A 95 -14.62 -4.36 -8.75
C SER A 95 -15.86 -4.81 -9.52
N ASN A 96 -15.73 -5.10 -10.81
CA ASN A 96 -16.84 -5.55 -11.65
C ASN A 96 -17.17 -7.04 -11.46
N GLN A 97 -16.26 -7.84 -10.88
CA GLN A 97 -16.45 -9.27 -10.61
C GLN A 97 -16.84 -9.59 -9.16
N ILE A 98 -17.41 -8.63 -8.42
CA ILE A 98 -17.87 -8.80 -7.00
C ILE A 98 -16.69 -8.96 -6.01
N LEU A 99 -15.45 -8.71 -6.41
CA LEU A 99 -14.27 -8.95 -5.56
C LEU A 99 -13.91 -7.76 -4.66
N GLY A 100 -14.51 -6.58 -4.89
CA GLY A 100 -14.35 -5.41 -4.04
C GLY A 100 -15.12 -4.19 -4.55
N PRO A 101 -15.29 -3.15 -3.72
CA PRO A 101 -15.95 -1.92 -4.13
C PRO A 101 -15.03 -1.06 -5.01
N LYS A 102 -15.60 -0.16 -5.81
CA LYS A 102 -14.83 0.79 -6.63
C LYS A 102 -13.86 1.61 -5.77
N SER A 103 -12.62 1.75 -6.21
CA SER A 103 -11.62 2.57 -5.54
C SER A 103 -11.71 4.04 -5.99
N TRP A 104 -11.63 4.95 -5.03
CA TRP A 104 -11.61 6.39 -5.22
C TRP A 104 -10.33 6.96 -4.59
N CYS A 105 -9.42 7.43 -5.44
CA CYS A 105 -8.21 8.13 -5.03
C CYS A 105 -8.55 9.58 -4.66
N VAL A 106 -8.30 9.97 -3.40
CA VAL A 106 -8.59 11.32 -2.89
C VAL A 106 -7.36 12.00 -2.28
N GLY A 107 -6.19 11.37 -2.41
CA GLY A 107 -4.94 11.84 -1.84
C GLY A 107 -4.17 12.78 -2.77
N PRO A 108 -3.00 13.25 -2.32
CA PRO A 108 -2.45 13.02 -0.99
C PRO A 108 -3.12 13.94 0.06
N LEU A 109 -3.78 13.34 1.05
CA LEU A 109 -4.58 14.05 2.08
C LEU A 109 -3.74 14.98 2.95
N CYS A 110 -2.41 14.80 2.99
CA CYS A 110 -1.53 15.73 3.70
C CYS A 110 -1.56 17.14 3.11
N LEU A 111 -1.91 17.31 1.82
CA LEU A 111 -2.04 18.61 1.17
C LEU A 111 -3.39 19.29 1.46
N ALA A 112 -4.37 18.56 1.98
CA ALA A 112 -5.66 19.12 2.34
C ALA A 112 -5.62 19.96 3.63
N LYS A 113 -4.56 19.81 4.44
CA LYS A 113 -4.39 20.59 5.66
C LYS A 113 -4.09 22.05 5.29
N GLN A 114 -4.79 22.98 5.94
CA GLN A 114 -4.39 24.38 5.91
C GLN A 114 -2.97 24.51 6.48
N PRO A 115 -2.14 25.42 5.94
CA PRO A 115 -0.81 25.66 6.47
C PRO A 115 -0.93 25.93 7.96
N ILE A 116 -0.16 25.19 8.77
CA ILE A 116 -0.05 25.50 10.19
C ILE A 116 0.64 26.86 10.27
N THR A 117 -0.12 27.92 10.48
CA THR A 117 0.37 29.29 10.70
C THR A 117 0.90 29.49 12.12
N ALA A 118 1.30 28.42 12.81
CA ALA A 118 2.10 28.55 14.01
C ALA A 118 3.42 29.21 13.58
N ALA A 119 3.79 30.29 14.24
CA ALA A 119 5.10 30.91 14.08
C ALA A 119 6.15 29.82 14.38
N ILE A 120 6.68 29.21 13.31
CA ILE A 120 7.82 28.32 13.41
C ILE A 120 8.97 29.26 13.75
N GLU A 121 9.26 29.45 15.05
CA GLU A 121 10.57 29.94 15.46
C GLU A 121 11.58 29.16 14.62
N HIS A 122 12.38 29.86 13.81
CA HIS A 122 13.25 29.25 12.81
C HIS A 122 14.02 28.08 13.43
N GLU A 123 13.51 26.86 13.23
CA GLU A 123 14.03 25.71 13.94
C GLU A 123 15.49 25.55 13.55
N THR A 124 16.35 25.25 14.52
CA THR A 124 17.82 25.23 14.35
C THR A 124 18.27 24.33 13.19
N TRP A 125 17.49 23.31 12.84
CA TRP A 125 17.74 22.45 11.69
C TRP A 125 17.47 23.12 10.34
N MET A 126 16.54 24.07 10.24
CA MET A 126 16.28 24.84 9.00
C MET A 126 17.50 25.70 8.65
N GLN A 127 18.09 26.37 9.64
CA GLN A 127 19.33 27.12 9.46
C GLN A 127 20.49 26.19 9.08
N TRP A 128 20.60 25.03 9.74
CA TRP A 128 21.58 24.02 9.39
C TRP A 128 21.44 23.54 7.94
N LEU A 129 20.21 23.28 7.45
CA LEU A 129 19.94 22.92 6.05
C LEU A 129 20.35 24.03 5.08
N ASN A 130 20.04 25.29 5.40
CA ASN A 130 20.46 26.45 4.59
C ASN A 130 21.99 26.55 4.48
N ASN A 131 22.70 26.28 5.58
CA ASN A 131 24.17 26.26 5.57
C ASN A 131 24.70 25.11 4.71
N LYS A 132 24.13 23.90 4.83
CA LYS A 132 24.53 22.75 3.97
C LYS A 132 24.29 23.02 2.50
N LEU A 133 23.19 23.66 2.13
CA LEU A 133 22.92 24.10 0.76
C LEU A 133 23.99 25.08 0.28
N THR A 134 24.33 26.08 1.10
CA THR A 134 25.37 27.08 0.80
C THR A 134 26.75 26.44 0.62
N GLU A 135 27.09 25.47 1.48
CA GLU A 135 28.33 24.69 1.43
C GLU A 135 28.34 23.62 0.32
N LYS A 136 27.24 23.47 -0.44
CA LYS A 136 27.03 22.43 -1.46
C LYS A 136 27.23 21.01 -0.91
N GLN A 137 26.89 20.79 0.36
CA GLN A 137 26.99 19.49 1.00
C GLN A 137 25.65 18.74 0.88
N PRO A 138 25.64 17.48 0.41
CA PRO A 138 24.42 16.69 0.35
C PRO A 138 23.94 16.34 1.76
N VAL A 139 22.62 16.27 1.94
CA VAL A 139 21.97 15.89 3.19
C VAL A 139 21.09 14.67 2.95
N LEU A 140 21.24 13.64 3.79
CA LEU A 140 20.37 12.48 3.80
C LEU A 140 19.37 12.60 4.95
N TYR A 141 18.07 12.63 4.64
CA TYR A 141 17.01 12.52 5.64
C TYR A 141 16.77 11.06 5.99
N VAL A 142 16.84 10.72 7.28
CA VAL A 142 16.58 9.36 7.79
C VAL A 142 15.50 9.43 8.86
N ALA A 143 14.37 8.77 8.62
CA ALA A 143 13.30 8.61 9.60
C ALA A 143 12.59 7.27 9.40
N PHE A 144 12.40 6.53 10.47
CA PHE A 144 11.71 5.22 10.48
C PHE A 144 10.23 5.33 10.87
N GLY A 145 9.71 6.56 11.00
CA GLY A 145 8.37 6.81 11.52
C GLY A 145 8.27 6.50 13.02
N ARG A 146 7.04 6.46 13.53
CA ARG A 146 6.73 5.97 14.88
C ARG A 146 6.09 4.60 14.72
N GLU A 147 6.49 3.64 15.53
CA GLU A 147 5.75 2.38 15.66
C GLU A 147 4.41 2.67 16.34
N GLN A 148 3.32 2.20 15.75
CA GLN A 148 1.97 2.17 16.32
C GLN A 148 1.41 0.77 16.18
#